data_AF-A0AAV3KDY2-F1
#
_entry.id   AF-A0AAV3KDY2-F1
#
_cell.length_a   1.000
_cell.length_b   1.000
_cell.length_c   1.000
_cell.angle_alpha   90.00
_cell.angle_beta   90.00
_cell.angle_gamma   90.00
#
_symmetry.space_group_name_H-M   'P 1'
#
loop_
_entity.id
_entity.type
_entity.pdbx_description
1 polymer ?
#
loop_
_entity_poly.entity_id
_entity_poly.type
_entity_poly.pdbx_seq_one_letter_code
_entity_poly.pdbx_strand_id
1 'polypeptide(L)'
;MTFKNKFCRQAGGLTTTAMLAIFVSHATLAAPGDVENVIKRNGLDNTRIMALYRSGELVAKEDAQNNVLELVNPAVDTPNSTTRNTKYWYQSMPLTEYKAFDATGYTALPCTQQYTSCMLTLEYRYTQKSLSKEKPGILIQFSTPKEGWLYEDFVTRHHCPIKQEGGGSFILGEKGKAAVASGECDKEYRTQGLGAVFNGFLQQNSVKPVIAYVLLVK
;
A
#
# COMPACT_ATOMS: atom_id res chain seq x y z
N MET A 1 27.89 -8.85 81.59
CA MET A 1 27.21 -10.06 81.09
C MET A 1 26.52 -9.74 79.77
N THR A 2 26.94 -10.47 78.73
CA THR A 2 26.12 -10.98 77.61
C THR A 2 25.59 -10.03 76.52
N PHE A 3 26.23 -10.19 75.36
CA PHE A 3 25.80 -9.97 73.97
C PHE A 3 24.31 -10.22 73.66
N LYS A 4 23.78 -9.48 72.67
CA LYS A 4 23.31 -10.10 71.40
C LYS A 4 23.11 -9.11 70.24
N ASN A 5 23.77 -9.46 69.15
CA ASN A 5 23.70 -8.95 67.78
C ASN A 5 22.28 -8.76 67.21
N LYS A 6 22.14 -7.77 66.31
CA LYS A 6 21.40 -7.94 65.05
C LYS A 6 22.16 -7.33 63.88
N PHE A 7 22.62 -8.23 63.02
CA PHE A 7 23.02 -8.01 61.63
C PHE A 7 21.83 -7.54 60.80
N CYS A 8 22.04 -6.58 59.88
CA CYS A 8 21.80 -6.83 58.44
C CYS A 8 22.24 -5.65 57.54
N ARG A 9 23.30 -5.95 56.78
CA ARG A 9 23.56 -5.67 55.34
C ARG A 9 23.49 -4.24 54.77
N GLN A 10 24.68 -3.83 54.33
CA GLN A 10 24.96 -2.88 53.25
C GLN A 10 24.52 -3.41 51.87
N ALA A 11 24.08 -2.49 51.01
CA ALA A 11 24.35 -2.44 49.56
C ALA A 11 24.06 -0.98 49.17
N GLY A 12 24.97 -0.18 48.60
CA GLY A 12 25.84 -0.48 47.47
C GLY A 12 25.17 0.00 46.18
N GLY A 13 24.85 1.29 46.06
CA GLY A 13 24.26 1.89 44.86
C GLY A 13 25.35 2.47 43.95
N LEU A 14 25.91 1.61 43.09
CA LEU A 14 26.80 2.03 42.00
C LEU A 14 25.99 2.70 40.88
N THR A 15 26.52 3.83 40.44
CA THR A 15 26.16 4.59 39.24
C THR A 15 26.14 3.72 37.98
N THR A 16 25.05 3.77 37.21
CA THR A 16 25.07 3.37 35.79
C THR A 16 24.29 4.39 34.97
N THR A 17 25.06 5.28 34.33
CA THR A 17 24.61 6.17 33.28
C THR A 17 24.23 5.32 32.07
N ALA A 18 22.94 5.23 31.76
CA ALA A 18 22.46 4.54 30.57
C ALA A 18 22.86 5.36 29.33
N MET A 19 23.84 4.87 28.56
CA MET A 19 24.11 5.39 27.22
C MET A 19 23.00 4.93 26.28
N LEU A 20 22.24 5.90 25.78
CA LEU A 20 21.26 5.72 24.72
C LEU A 20 22.00 5.48 23.40
N ALA A 21 22.18 4.21 23.02
CA ALA A 21 22.74 3.85 21.72
C ALA A 21 21.67 4.07 20.63
N ILE A 22 21.78 5.18 19.91
CA ILE A 22 20.99 5.45 18.71
C ILE A 22 21.56 4.58 17.59
N PHE A 23 20.93 3.43 17.34
CA PHE A 23 21.19 2.63 16.14
C PHE A 23 20.56 3.34 14.94
N VAL A 24 21.29 4.26 14.32
CA VAL A 24 20.96 4.72 12.96
C VAL A 24 21.37 3.59 12.02
N SER A 25 20.41 2.75 11.64
CA SER A 25 20.58 1.85 10.50
C SER A 25 20.90 2.70 9.28
N HIS A 26 22.17 2.71 8.88
CA HIS A 26 22.60 3.32 7.63
C HIS A 26 22.04 2.46 6.50
N ALA A 27 20.85 2.82 6.01
CA ALA A 27 20.44 2.41 4.68
C ALA A 27 21.49 2.98 3.72
N THR A 28 22.27 2.10 3.11
CA THR A 28 23.20 2.45 2.04
C THR A 28 22.37 3.07 0.92
N LEU A 29 22.49 4.38 0.77
CA LEU A 29 21.97 5.11 -0.37
C LEU A 29 22.72 4.59 -1.60
N ALA A 30 22.02 3.83 -2.46
CA ALA A 30 22.47 3.57 -3.81
C ALA A 30 22.92 4.90 -4.45
N ALA A 31 24.01 4.87 -5.23
CA ALA A 31 24.50 6.07 -5.91
C ALA A 31 23.32 6.73 -6.67
N PRO A 32 22.98 8.01 -6.39
CA PRO A 32 21.73 8.63 -6.85
C PRO A 32 21.48 8.55 -8.37
N GLY A 33 22.56 8.43 -9.16
CA GLY A 33 22.49 8.28 -10.62
C GLY A 33 21.90 6.94 -11.10
N ASP A 34 22.11 5.84 -10.39
CA ASP A 34 21.64 4.52 -10.85
C ASP A 34 20.13 4.35 -10.67
N VAL A 35 19.58 4.86 -9.57
CA VAL A 35 18.15 4.74 -9.26
C VAL A 35 17.30 5.56 -10.23
N GLU A 36 17.64 6.83 -10.46
CA GLU A 36 16.91 7.65 -11.44
C GLU A 36 16.94 7.03 -12.84
N ASN A 37 18.08 6.48 -13.24
CA ASN A 37 18.24 5.84 -14.55
C ASN A 37 17.37 4.59 -14.68
N VAL A 38 17.20 3.81 -13.61
CA VAL A 38 16.27 2.68 -13.61
C VAL A 38 14.82 3.18 -13.73
N ILE A 39 14.42 4.21 -12.96
CA ILE A 39 13.08 4.81 -13.03
C ILE A 39 12.79 5.30 -14.47
N LYS A 40 13.73 6.01 -15.08
CA LYS A 40 13.63 6.52 -16.46
C LYS A 40 13.51 5.39 -17.48
N ARG A 41 14.32 4.34 -17.37
CA ARG A 41 14.26 3.16 -18.28
C ARG A 41 12.92 2.41 -18.20
N ASN A 42 12.25 2.46 -17.05
CA ASN A 42 10.90 1.92 -16.88
C ASN A 42 9.79 2.90 -17.32
N GLY A 43 10.16 4.07 -17.87
CA GLY A 43 9.23 5.06 -18.44
C GLY A 43 8.47 5.88 -17.39
N LEU A 44 9.06 6.08 -16.22
CA LEU A 44 8.45 6.78 -15.08
C LEU A 44 9.07 8.17 -14.82
N ASP A 45 9.82 8.70 -15.78
CA ASP A 45 10.59 9.95 -15.69
C ASP A 45 9.71 11.18 -15.40
N ASN A 46 8.53 11.27 -16.04
CA ASN A 46 7.59 12.38 -15.90
C ASN A 46 6.38 12.03 -15.03
N THR A 47 6.57 11.14 -14.05
CA THR A 47 5.49 10.66 -13.18
C THR A 47 5.69 11.09 -11.73
N ARG A 48 4.65 10.96 -10.91
CA ARG A 48 4.74 11.20 -9.47
C ARG A 48 5.80 10.32 -8.78
N ILE A 49 6.07 9.10 -9.26
CA ILE A 49 7.13 8.24 -8.69
C ILE A 49 8.50 8.93 -8.71
N MET A 50 8.88 9.54 -9.84
CA MET A 50 10.14 10.28 -9.94
C MET A 50 10.16 11.48 -8.97
N ALA A 51 9.04 12.19 -8.86
CA ALA A 51 8.92 13.33 -7.94
C ALA A 51 9.06 12.90 -6.46
N LEU A 52 8.39 11.82 -6.06
CA LEU A 52 8.44 11.27 -4.70
C LEU A 52 9.84 10.72 -4.36
N TYR A 53 10.53 10.11 -5.33
CA TYR A 53 11.91 9.68 -5.13
C TYR A 53 12.83 10.88 -4.88
N ARG A 54 12.74 11.92 -5.71
CA ARG A 54 13.56 13.14 -5.59
C ARG A 54 13.28 13.91 -4.30
N SER A 55 12.05 13.89 -3.78
CA SER A 55 11.72 14.52 -2.50
C SER A 55 12.14 13.68 -1.29
N GLY A 56 12.54 12.42 -1.48
CA GLY A 56 12.86 11.48 -0.41
C GLY A 56 11.64 10.80 0.22
N GLU A 57 10.43 11.02 -0.30
CA GLU A 57 9.21 10.33 0.13
C GLU A 57 9.20 8.84 -0.27
N LEU A 58 9.84 8.50 -1.39
CA LEU A 58 10.14 7.12 -1.76
C LEU A 58 11.63 6.84 -1.58
N VAL A 59 11.94 5.82 -0.79
CA VAL A 59 13.31 5.41 -0.47
C VAL A 59 13.64 4.13 -1.21
N ALA A 60 14.79 4.09 -1.88
CA ALA A 60 15.29 2.88 -2.52
C ALA A 60 15.71 1.85 -1.46
N LYS A 61 15.24 0.61 -1.61
CA LYS A 61 15.79 -0.55 -0.90
C LYS A 61 16.71 -1.31 -1.84
N GLU A 62 17.93 -1.55 -1.39
CA GLU A 62 18.88 -2.35 -2.14
C GLU A 62 18.51 -3.83 -2.08
N ASP A 63 18.15 -4.38 -3.23
CA ASP A 63 18.35 -5.79 -3.51
C ASP A 63 19.41 -5.91 -4.61
N ALA A 64 20.64 -6.24 -4.19
CA ALA A 64 21.78 -6.41 -5.08
C ALA A 64 21.73 -7.73 -5.87
N GLN A 65 20.87 -8.68 -5.49
CA GLN A 65 20.90 -10.05 -6.00
C GLN A 65 19.85 -10.29 -7.11
N ASN A 66 18.77 -9.52 -7.14
CA ASN A 66 17.60 -9.87 -7.96
C ASN A 66 17.39 -9.04 -9.24
N ASN A 67 18.35 -8.19 -9.66
CA ASN A 67 18.23 -7.28 -10.81
C ASN A 67 16.91 -6.47 -10.81
N VAL A 68 16.44 -6.11 -9.62
CA VAL A 68 15.26 -5.29 -9.39
C VAL A 68 15.62 -4.10 -8.51
N LEU A 69 14.84 -3.03 -8.64
CA LEU A 69 14.87 -1.86 -7.78
C LEU A 69 13.54 -1.81 -7.03
N GLU A 70 13.62 -1.76 -5.71
CA GLU A 70 12.47 -1.52 -4.84
C GLU A 70 12.48 -0.07 -4.35
N LEU A 71 11.36 0.62 -4.48
CA LEU A 71 11.13 1.91 -3.83
C LEU A 71 10.00 1.75 -2.81
N VAL A 72 10.21 2.22 -1.59
CA VAL A 72 9.26 2.06 -0.49
C VAL A 72 8.93 3.40 0.12
N ASN A 73 7.65 3.63 0.40
CA ASN A 73 7.21 4.78 1.18
C ASN A 73 7.22 4.42 2.69
N PRO A 74 8.16 4.95 3.49
CA PRO A 74 8.26 4.60 4.90
C PRO A 74 7.09 5.16 5.74
N ALA A 75 6.33 6.13 5.23
CA ALA A 75 5.17 6.70 5.91
C ALA A 75 3.91 5.82 5.77
N VAL A 76 3.92 4.84 4.86
CA VAL A 76 2.81 3.91 4.69
C VAL A 76 2.95 2.77 5.68
N ASP A 77 2.12 2.80 6.71
CA ASP A 77 1.98 1.67 7.64
C ASP A 77 1.28 0.48 6.94
N THR A 78 1.89 -0.70 7.05
CA THR A 78 1.45 -1.96 6.43
C THR A 78 1.01 -2.97 7.50
N PRO A 79 -0.09 -2.72 8.24
CA PRO A 79 -0.52 -3.61 9.31
C PRO A 79 -1.08 -4.91 8.73
N ASN A 80 -1.14 -5.95 9.57
CA ASN A 80 -2.00 -7.10 9.29
C ASN A 80 -3.46 -6.64 9.41
N SER A 81 -4.08 -6.30 8.29
CA SER A 81 -5.44 -5.81 8.24
C SER A 81 -6.47 -6.94 8.50
N THR A 82 -7.57 -6.58 9.15
CA THR A 82 -8.81 -7.37 9.15
C THR A 82 -9.80 -6.73 8.19
N THR A 83 -10.76 -7.49 7.67
CA THR A 83 -11.74 -7.02 6.67
C THR A 83 -12.47 -5.73 7.06
N ARG A 84 -12.72 -5.48 8.36
CA ARG A 84 -13.46 -4.31 8.87
C ARG A 84 -12.61 -3.05 9.08
N ASN A 85 -11.31 -3.19 9.33
CA ASN A 85 -10.42 -2.05 9.58
C ASN A 85 -9.38 -1.89 8.47
N THR A 86 -9.61 -2.55 7.34
CA THR A 86 -8.59 -2.66 6.32
C THR A 86 -8.37 -1.36 5.58
N LYS A 87 -7.11 -1.15 5.20
CA LYS A 87 -6.72 -0.22 4.14
C LYS A 87 -6.90 -0.93 2.81
N TYR A 88 -7.27 -0.18 1.78
CA TYR A 88 -7.57 -0.77 0.48
C TYR A 88 -6.37 -0.63 -0.44
N TRP A 89 -6.02 -1.72 -1.11
CA TRP A 89 -4.81 -1.82 -1.91
C TRP A 89 -5.18 -2.12 -3.35
N TYR A 90 -4.64 -1.36 -4.29
CA TYR A 90 -4.67 -1.78 -5.68
C TYR A 90 -3.79 -3.02 -5.85
N GLN A 91 -4.34 -4.11 -6.40
CA GLN A 91 -3.56 -5.31 -6.65
C GLN A 91 -2.55 -5.11 -7.80
N SER A 92 -1.27 -4.93 -7.46
CA SER A 92 -0.14 -4.95 -8.41
C SER A 92 -0.41 -4.19 -9.72
N MET A 93 -0.59 -2.86 -9.62
CA MET A 93 -0.86 -2.02 -10.77
C MET A 93 0.27 -2.12 -11.80
N PRO A 94 0.01 -2.57 -13.04
CA PRO A 94 1.02 -2.62 -14.07
C PRO A 94 1.56 -1.22 -14.38
N LEU A 95 2.84 -1.12 -14.79
CA LEU A 95 3.48 0.15 -15.13
C LEU A 95 2.70 0.95 -16.20
N THR A 96 2.13 0.27 -17.19
CA THR A 96 1.33 0.89 -18.24
C THR A 96 0.05 1.52 -17.69
N GLU A 97 -0.64 0.81 -16.80
CA GLU A 97 -1.85 1.31 -16.15
C GLU A 97 -1.54 2.46 -15.20
N TYR A 98 -0.47 2.35 -14.42
CA TYR A 98 -0.03 3.42 -13.53
C TYR A 98 0.23 4.72 -14.30
N LYS A 99 0.93 4.67 -15.43
CA LYS A 99 1.19 5.87 -16.24
C LYS A 99 -0.10 6.51 -16.73
N ALA A 100 -1.07 5.70 -17.15
CA ALA A 100 -2.38 6.21 -17.53
C ALA A 100 -3.12 6.82 -16.33
N PHE A 101 -3.06 6.20 -15.15
CA PHE A 101 -3.68 6.72 -13.94
C PHE A 101 -3.04 8.05 -13.47
N ASP A 102 -1.71 8.12 -13.46
CA ASP A 102 -0.90 9.30 -13.16
C ASP A 102 -1.23 10.47 -14.12
N ALA A 103 -1.37 10.18 -15.42
CA ALA A 103 -1.75 11.17 -16.43
C ALA A 103 -3.15 11.76 -16.23
N THR A 104 -4.06 11.04 -15.55
CA THR A 104 -5.38 11.60 -15.18
C THR A 104 -5.33 12.47 -13.92
N GLY A 105 -4.16 12.66 -13.31
CA GLY A 105 -4.06 13.30 -12.00
C GLY A 105 -4.74 12.47 -10.90
N TYR A 106 -4.76 11.15 -11.06
CA TYR A 106 -5.35 10.19 -10.13
C TYR A 106 -6.88 10.26 -9.94
N THR A 107 -7.62 10.83 -10.88
CA THR A 107 -9.08 10.97 -10.75
C THR A 107 -9.87 9.78 -11.27
N ALA A 108 -9.26 8.88 -12.05
CA ALA A 108 -9.96 7.71 -12.58
C ALA A 108 -9.01 6.53 -12.81
N LEU A 109 -9.36 5.37 -12.27
CA LEU A 109 -8.65 4.13 -12.55
C LEU A 109 -8.96 3.64 -13.98
N PRO A 110 -7.97 3.53 -14.88
CA PRO A 110 -8.22 3.16 -16.28
C PRO A 110 -8.84 1.77 -16.44
N CYS A 111 -8.50 0.83 -15.55
CA CYS A 111 -8.99 -0.54 -15.58
C CYS A 111 -10.53 -0.67 -15.44
N THR A 112 -11.21 0.34 -14.87
CA THR A 112 -12.64 0.24 -14.54
C THR A 112 -13.51 0.22 -15.78
N GLN A 113 -12.99 0.71 -16.91
CA GLN A 113 -13.66 0.75 -18.21
C GLN A 113 -13.31 -0.47 -19.08
N GLN A 114 -12.46 -1.37 -18.60
CA GLN A 114 -11.96 -2.51 -19.35
C GLN A 114 -12.53 -3.82 -18.77
N TYR A 115 -12.60 -4.86 -19.60
CA TYR A 115 -12.99 -6.20 -19.16
C TYR A 115 -11.85 -6.92 -18.41
N THR A 116 -11.41 -6.32 -17.31
CA THR A 116 -10.31 -6.78 -16.47
C THR A 116 -10.81 -7.14 -15.08
N SER A 117 -9.99 -7.86 -14.31
CA SER A 117 -10.32 -8.21 -12.92
C SER A 117 -10.03 -7.09 -11.93
N CYS A 118 -9.60 -5.89 -12.36
CA CYS A 118 -9.12 -4.77 -11.54
C CYS A 118 -9.45 -4.87 -10.04
N MET A 119 -8.52 -5.44 -9.27
CA MET A 119 -8.82 -5.89 -7.91
C MET A 119 -8.39 -4.84 -6.89
N LEU A 120 -9.34 -4.43 -6.06
CA LEU A 120 -9.10 -3.71 -4.83
C LEU A 120 -9.08 -4.72 -3.68
N THR A 121 -7.91 -4.98 -3.12
CA THR A 121 -7.72 -5.99 -2.08
C THR A 121 -7.72 -5.39 -0.69
N LEU A 122 -7.98 -6.23 0.29
CA LEU A 122 -7.97 -5.88 1.71
C LEU A 122 -6.66 -6.28 2.41
N GLU A 123 -5.68 -6.88 1.71
CA GLU A 123 -4.47 -7.41 2.32
C GLU A 123 -3.20 -6.93 1.60
N TYR A 124 -2.38 -6.17 2.33
CA TYR A 124 -1.10 -5.67 1.83
C TYR A 124 -0.18 -6.82 1.40
N ARG A 125 0.02 -7.83 2.26
CA ARG A 125 0.97 -8.92 2.02
C ARG A 125 0.60 -9.76 0.81
N TYR A 126 -0.69 -10.01 0.61
CA TYR A 126 -1.18 -10.69 -0.59
C TYR A 126 -0.85 -9.88 -1.85
N THR A 127 -1.08 -8.57 -1.78
CA THR A 127 -0.81 -7.65 -2.88
C THR A 127 0.68 -7.55 -3.20
N GLN A 128 1.54 -7.39 -2.19
CA GLN A 128 2.98 -7.27 -2.38
C GLN A 128 3.58 -8.52 -3.02
N LYS A 129 3.14 -9.73 -2.59
CA LYS A 129 3.60 -11.00 -3.15
C LYS A 129 3.22 -11.21 -4.62
N SER A 130 2.28 -10.45 -5.14
CA SER A 130 1.89 -10.53 -6.55
C SER A 130 2.84 -9.76 -7.49
N LEU A 131 3.72 -8.93 -6.94
CA LEU A 131 4.79 -8.27 -7.68
C LEU A 131 6.02 -9.19 -7.75
N SER A 132 6.63 -9.27 -8.93
CA SER A 132 7.88 -10.02 -9.15
C SER A 132 8.70 -9.36 -10.27
N LYS A 133 9.89 -9.89 -10.55
CA LYS A 133 10.71 -9.42 -11.69
C LYS A 133 9.98 -9.56 -13.04
N GLU A 134 9.21 -10.62 -13.20
CA GLU A 134 8.40 -10.89 -14.41
C GLU A 134 7.12 -10.05 -14.43
N LYS A 135 6.70 -9.54 -13.27
CA LYS A 135 5.50 -8.71 -13.09
C LYS A 135 5.84 -7.50 -12.21
N PRO A 136 6.71 -6.58 -12.70
CA PRO A 136 7.00 -5.35 -12.00
C PRO A 136 5.76 -4.46 -11.99
N GLY A 137 5.68 -3.56 -11.01
CA GLY A 137 4.48 -2.77 -10.84
C GLY A 137 4.48 -1.90 -9.60
N ILE A 138 3.32 -1.29 -9.37
CA ILE A 138 3.10 -0.33 -8.30
C ILE A 138 2.04 -0.86 -7.36
N LEU A 139 2.29 -0.75 -6.07
CA LEU A 139 1.32 -0.99 -5.02
C LEU A 139 0.85 0.35 -4.50
N ILE A 140 -0.43 0.63 -4.71
CA ILE A 140 -1.10 1.86 -4.31
C ILE A 140 -2.02 1.55 -3.14
N GLN A 141 -1.85 2.28 -2.03
CA GLN A 141 -2.83 2.34 -0.97
C GLN A 141 -3.87 3.40 -1.33
N PHE A 142 -5.14 3.10 -1.15
CA PHE A 142 -6.21 4.09 -1.21
C PHE A 142 -6.57 4.53 0.20
N SER A 143 -6.10 5.72 0.58
CA SER A 143 -6.48 6.39 1.81
C SER A 143 -7.95 6.80 1.74
N THR A 144 -8.70 6.50 2.80
CA THR A 144 -10.12 6.78 2.97
C THR A 144 -10.34 7.72 4.15
N PRO A 145 -11.54 8.31 4.32
CA PRO A 145 -11.79 9.26 5.42
C PRO A 145 -11.62 8.63 6.81
N LYS A 146 -11.88 7.33 6.93
CA LYS A 146 -11.64 6.51 8.12
C LYS A 146 -11.36 5.05 7.71
N GLU A 147 -10.81 4.27 8.62
CA GLU A 147 -10.68 2.82 8.43
C GLU A 147 -12.04 2.16 8.20
N GLY A 148 -12.08 1.15 7.34
CA GLY A 148 -13.32 0.42 7.03
C GLY A 148 -14.35 1.20 6.20
N TRP A 149 -14.05 2.42 5.76
CA TRP A 149 -15.02 3.28 5.07
C TRP A 149 -15.60 2.63 3.80
N LEU A 150 -14.78 2.04 2.92
CA LEU A 150 -15.30 1.34 1.73
C LEU A 150 -16.03 0.04 2.09
N TYR A 151 -15.70 -0.61 3.20
CA TYR A 151 -16.43 -1.80 3.67
C TYR A 151 -17.83 -1.41 4.15
N GLU A 152 -17.91 -0.34 4.94
CA GLU A 152 -19.20 0.22 5.38
C GLU A 152 -20.04 0.61 4.17
N ASP A 153 -19.45 1.30 3.20
CA ASP A 153 -20.13 1.78 2.01
C ASP A 153 -20.54 0.61 1.09
N PHE A 154 -19.59 -0.13 0.53
CA PHE A 154 -19.88 -1.19 -0.45
C PHE A 154 -20.65 -2.35 0.18
N VAL A 155 -20.23 -2.84 1.35
CA VAL A 155 -20.78 -4.08 1.93
C VAL A 155 -21.97 -3.80 2.84
N THR A 156 -21.84 -2.86 3.77
CA THR A 156 -22.87 -2.69 4.81
C THR A 156 -24.08 -1.91 4.31
N ARG A 157 -23.86 -0.85 3.51
CA ARG A 157 -24.95 0.00 2.98
C ARG A 157 -25.46 -0.52 1.64
N HIS A 158 -24.54 -0.84 0.73
CA HIS A 158 -24.88 -1.19 -0.66
C HIS A 158 -24.87 -2.70 -0.95
N HIS A 159 -24.65 -3.52 0.08
CA HIS A 159 -24.78 -4.98 0.08
C HIS A 159 -23.85 -5.74 -0.90
N CYS A 160 -22.84 -5.07 -1.45
CA CYS A 160 -21.88 -5.67 -2.36
C CYS A 160 -20.97 -6.70 -1.64
N PRO A 161 -20.95 -7.97 -2.07
CA PRO A 161 -20.14 -8.98 -1.42
C PRO A 161 -18.65 -8.79 -1.74
N ILE A 162 -17.84 -9.21 -0.78
CA ILE A 162 -16.39 -9.34 -0.97
C ILE A 162 -16.13 -10.73 -1.56
N LYS A 163 -15.37 -10.79 -2.65
CA LYS A 163 -14.87 -12.06 -3.15
C LYS A 163 -13.81 -12.58 -2.18
N GLN A 164 -14.08 -13.71 -1.52
CA GLN A 164 -13.25 -14.25 -0.44
C GLN A 164 -11.89 -14.77 -0.91
N GLU A 165 -11.73 -15.09 -2.19
CA GLU A 165 -10.44 -15.53 -2.75
C GLU A 165 -9.41 -14.39 -2.70
N GLY A 166 -8.17 -14.71 -2.30
CA GLY A 166 -7.04 -13.77 -2.34
C GLY A 166 -7.07 -12.66 -1.29
N GLY A 167 -7.50 -12.96 -0.06
CA GLY A 167 -7.48 -11.99 1.05
C GLY A 167 -8.67 -11.02 1.05
N GLY A 168 -9.71 -11.30 0.27
CA GLY A 168 -10.85 -10.42 0.09
C GLY A 168 -10.60 -9.35 -0.96
N SER A 169 -11.44 -9.27 -1.98
CA SER A 169 -11.34 -8.24 -3.01
C SER A 169 -12.68 -7.73 -3.51
N PHE A 170 -12.66 -6.49 -4.00
CA PHE A 170 -13.67 -5.93 -4.90
C PHE A 170 -13.12 -5.91 -6.33
N ILE A 171 -13.94 -6.31 -7.29
CA ILE A 171 -13.59 -6.27 -8.71
C ILE A 171 -14.19 -4.99 -9.30
N LEU A 172 -13.33 -4.05 -9.69
CA LEU A 172 -13.74 -2.72 -10.17
C LEU A 172 -13.94 -2.66 -11.69
N GLY A 173 -13.39 -3.61 -12.45
CA GLY A 173 -13.52 -3.67 -13.91
C GLY A 173 -14.91 -4.11 -14.38
N GLU A 174 -15.14 -4.14 -15.70
CA GLU A 174 -16.41 -4.58 -16.30
C GLU A 174 -16.77 -6.04 -15.93
N LYS A 175 -15.78 -6.89 -15.62
CA LYS A 175 -16.03 -8.23 -15.05
C LYS A 175 -16.75 -8.16 -13.69
N GLY A 176 -16.38 -7.20 -12.87
CA GLY A 176 -17.03 -6.96 -11.57
C GLY A 176 -18.44 -6.43 -11.76
N LYS A 177 -18.65 -5.53 -12.72
CA LYS A 177 -19.99 -5.08 -13.09
C LYS A 177 -20.90 -6.24 -13.53
N ALA A 178 -20.37 -7.19 -14.31
CA ALA A 178 -21.11 -8.40 -14.69
C ALA A 178 -21.47 -9.28 -13.47
N ALA A 179 -20.55 -9.46 -12.51
CA ALA A 179 -20.81 -10.19 -11.27
C ALA A 179 -21.85 -9.49 -10.37
N VAL A 180 -21.78 -8.15 -10.30
CA VAL A 180 -22.76 -7.36 -9.54
C VAL A 180 -24.14 -7.37 -10.23
N ALA A 181 -24.18 -7.39 -11.57
CA ALA A 181 -25.42 -7.44 -12.36
C ALA A 181 -26.30 -8.67 -12.03
N SER A 182 -25.70 -9.78 -11.60
CA SER A 182 -26.41 -10.99 -11.16
C SER A 182 -27.12 -10.88 -9.80
N GLY A 183 -27.14 -9.70 -9.16
CA GLY A 183 -27.97 -9.43 -7.98
C GLY A 183 -27.20 -9.33 -6.67
N GLU A 184 -25.89 -9.09 -6.75
CA GLU A 184 -25.01 -9.09 -5.57
C GLU A 184 -24.94 -7.74 -4.85
N CYS A 185 -25.24 -6.61 -5.51
CA CYS A 185 -25.36 -5.29 -4.85
C CYS A 185 -26.80 -4.76 -4.95
N ASP A 186 -27.08 -3.68 -4.22
CA ASP A 186 -28.30 -2.91 -4.42
C ASP A 186 -28.44 -2.36 -5.85
N LYS A 187 -29.65 -1.86 -6.16
CA LYS A 187 -29.99 -1.42 -7.51
C LYS A 187 -29.10 -0.28 -8.01
N GLU A 188 -28.70 0.64 -7.13
CA GLU A 188 -27.91 1.80 -7.50
C GLU A 188 -26.50 1.37 -7.93
N TYR A 189 -25.82 0.62 -7.07
CA TYR A 189 -24.44 0.18 -7.28
C TYR A 189 -24.33 -0.83 -8.42
N ARG A 190 -25.38 -1.63 -8.61
CA ARG A 190 -25.48 -2.53 -9.75
C ARG A 190 -25.63 -1.81 -11.08
N THR A 191 -26.36 -0.70 -11.11
CA THR A 191 -26.57 0.07 -12.34
C THR A 191 -25.29 0.80 -12.73
N GLN A 192 -24.60 1.39 -11.75
CA GLN A 192 -23.37 2.15 -11.99
C GLN A 192 -22.14 1.25 -12.20
N GLY A 193 -22.03 0.18 -11.40
CA GLY A 193 -20.83 -0.65 -11.28
C GLY A 193 -19.82 -0.07 -10.27
N LEU A 194 -19.20 -0.96 -9.48
CA LEU A 194 -18.26 -0.56 -8.41
C LEU A 194 -17.10 0.33 -8.88
N GLY A 195 -16.57 0.09 -10.09
CA GLY A 195 -15.49 0.91 -10.62
C GLY A 195 -15.90 2.35 -10.92
N ALA A 196 -17.13 2.57 -11.40
CA ALA A 196 -17.65 3.91 -11.66
C ALA A 196 -17.86 4.68 -10.34
N VAL A 197 -18.44 4.01 -9.34
CA VAL A 197 -18.59 4.56 -7.98
C VAL A 197 -17.23 4.92 -7.39
N PHE A 198 -16.27 3.99 -7.45
CA PHE A 198 -14.93 4.21 -6.91
C PHE A 198 -14.21 5.39 -7.58
N ASN A 199 -14.33 5.53 -8.90
CA ASN A 199 -13.81 6.71 -9.60
C ASN A 199 -14.52 8.00 -9.18
N GLY A 200 -15.81 7.95 -8.84
CA GLY A 200 -16.50 9.08 -8.21
C GLY A 200 -15.84 9.49 -6.89
N PHE A 201 -15.43 8.54 -6.05
CA PHE A 201 -14.73 8.83 -4.81
C PHE A 201 -13.34 9.44 -5.02
N LEU A 202 -12.62 9.01 -6.06
CA LEU A 202 -11.35 9.61 -6.47
C LEU A 202 -11.55 11.06 -6.93
N GLN A 203 -12.52 11.32 -7.80
CA GLN A 203 -12.84 12.66 -8.30
C GLN A 203 -13.23 13.63 -7.17
N GLN A 204 -13.97 13.13 -6.18
CA GLN A 204 -14.40 13.90 -5.01
C GLN A 204 -13.31 14.00 -3.93
N ASN A 205 -12.13 13.42 -4.13
CA ASN A 205 -11.04 13.35 -3.15
C ASN A 205 -11.42 12.69 -1.81
N SER A 206 -12.50 11.91 -1.78
CA SER A 206 -12.88 11.11 -0.61
C SER A 206 -11.98 9.89 -0.47
N VAL A 207 -11.48 9.39 -1.60
CA VAL A 207 -10.42 8.38 -1.67
C VAL A 207 -9.19 9.00 -2.32
N LYS A 208 -8.01 8.80 -1.72
CA LYS A 208 -6.74 9.36 -2.20
C LYS A 208 -5.70 8.27 -2.39
N PRO A 209 -5.09 8.15 -3.57
CA PRO A 209 -4.01 7.19 -3.77
C PRO A 209 -2.73 7.64 -3.09
N VAL A 210 -2.04 6.69 -2.48
CA VAL A 210 -0.73 6.84 -1.85
C VAL A 210 0.15 5.73 -2.42
N ILE A 211 1.23 6.10 -3.09
CA ILE A 211 2.20 5.14 -3.61
C ILE A 211 2.95 4.56 -2.41
N ALA A 212 2.78 3.27 -2.17
CA ALA A 212 3.32 2.59 -1.00
C ALA A 212 4.60 1.82 -1.33
N TYR A 213 4.60 1.15 -2.49
CA TYR A 213 5.72 0.33 -2.94
C TYR A 213 5.78 0.30 -4.47
N VAL A 214 7.00 0.30 -5.01
CA VAL A 214 7.28 0.19 -6.45
C VAL A 214 8.34 -0.88 -6.64
N LEU A 215 8.11 -1.80 -7.57
CA LEU A 215 9.09 -2.77 -8.01
C LEU A 215 9.39 -2.55 -9.50
N LEU A 216 10.65 -2.27 -9.82
CA LEU A 216 11.14 -2.02 -11.17
C LEU A 216 12.23 -3.00 -11.54
N VAL A 217 12.38 -3.27 -12.84
CA VAL A 217 13.52 -4.05 -13.36
C VAL A 217 14.70 -3.11 -13.59
N LYS A 218 15.90 -3.52 -13.17
CA LYS A 218 17.15 -2.77 -13.38
C LYS A 218 17.72 -2.94 -14.78
#